data_AF-A0A6I5CR80-F1
#
_entry.id   AF-A0A6I5CR80-F1
#
_cell.length_a   1.000
_cell.length_b   1.000
_cell.length_c   1.000
_cell.angle_alpha   90.00
_cell.angle_beta   90.00
_cell.angle_gamma   90.00
#
_symmetry.space_group_name_H-M   'P 1'
#
loop_
_entity.id
_entity.type
_entity.pdbx_description
1 polymer ?
#
loop_
_entity_poly.entity_id
_entity_poly.type
_entity_poly.pdbx_seq_one_letter_code
_entity_poly.pdbx_strand_id
1 'polypeptide(L)'
;AAVWAGTGGGFTAGWDGAHQQVRALAQAIGMPASATSFGFVHAVHEIGVRRVAVAATYPDEVTARFADFLRAGGVEVAAAHSAGCRSAAEAA
;
A
#
# COMPACT_ATOMS: atom_id res chain seq x y z
N ALA A 1 -5.78 -16.33 -9.37
CA ALA A 1 -5.14 -15.01 -9.18
C ALA A 1 -4.46 -15.01 -7.82
N ALA A 2 -3.42 -14.20 -7.64
CA ALA A 2 -2.72 -14.06 -6.37
C ALA A 2 -2.73 -12.60 -5.88
N VAL A 3 -2.65 -12.41 -4.56
CA VAL A 3 -2.50 -11.08 -3.95
C VAL A 3 -1.31 -11.11 -3.00
N TRP A 4 -0.40 -10.15 -3.16
CA TRP A 4 0.63 -9.88 -2.16
C TRP A 4 -0.01 -9.21 -0.95
N ALA A 5 -0.33 -10.03 0.06
CA ALA A 5 -1.16 -9.62 1.19
C ALA A 5 -0.46 -8.70 2.21
N GLY A 6 0.88 -8.62 2.19
CA GLY A 6 1.65 -7.77 3.10
C GLY A 6 1.64 -6.30 2.66
N THR A 7 1.07 -5.43 3.49
CA THR A 7 1.01 -3.98 3.24
C THR A 7 2.41 -3.38 3.10
N GLY A 8 3.33 -3.62 4.05
CA GLY A 8 4.71 -3.10 3.95
C GLY A 8 5.46 -3.53 2.69
N GLY A 9 5.27 -4.77 2.23
CA GLY A 9 5.96 -5.28 1.05
C GLY A 9 5.45 -4.68 -0.28
N GLY A 10 4.16 -4.34 -0.36
CA GLY A 10 3.52 -3.91 -1.60
C GLY A 10 3.69 -2.43 -1.96
N PHE A 11 4.27 -1.59 -1.09
CA PHE A 11 4.46 -0.16 -1.36
C PHE A 11 5.87 0.35 -1.04
N THR A 12 6.73 -0.42 -0.36
CA THR A 12 8.05 0.06 0.09
C THR A 12 8.95 0.50 -1.07
N ALA A 13 8.84 -0.15 -2.23
CA ALA A 13 9.58 0.20 -3.45
C ALA A 13 8.92 1.34 -4.27
N GLY A 14 7.91 2.01 -3.72
CA GLY A 14 7.12 3.02 -4.43
C GLY A 14 6.18 2.42 -5.48
N TRP A 15 5.51 3.32 -6.22
CA TRP A 15 4.47 2.98 -7.21
C TRP A 15 5.00 2.07 -8.33
N ASP A 16 6.08 2.49 -8.99
CA ASP A 16 6.66 1.73 -10.11
C ASP A 16 7.24 0.39 -9.66
N GLY A 17 7.88 0.36 -8.50
CA GLY A 17 8.42 -0.87 -7.90
C GLY A 17 7.31 -1.87 -7.57
N ALA A 18 6.19 -1.42 -7.03
CA ALA A 18 5.03 -2.27 -6.79
C ALA A 18 4.43 -2.82 -8.10
N HIS A 19 4.36 -2.00 -9.15
CA HIS A 19 3.91 -2.45 -10.47
C HIS A 19 4.85 -3.49 -11.07
N GLN A 20 6.16 -3.31 -10.92
CA GLN A 20 7.15 -4.30 -11.36
C GLN A 20 7.02 -5.60 -10.57
N GLN A 21 6.83 -5.51 -9.25
CA GLN A 21 6.64 -6.67 -8.37
C GLN A 21 5.43 -7.52 -8.78
N VAL A 22 4.24 -6.91 -8.93
CA VAL A 22 3.04 -7.67 -9.31
C VAL A 22 3.13 -8.21 -10.74
N ARG A 23 3.83 -7.52 -11.65
CA ARG A 23 4.10 -8.03 -13.00
C ARG A 23 5.00 -9.27 -12.97
N ALA A 24 6.10 -9.21 -12.23
CA ALA A 24 7.02 -10.33 -12.07
C ALA A 24 6.32 -11.53 -11.40
N LEU A 25 5.51 -11.26 -10.37
CA LEU A 25 4.70 -12.29 -9.71
C LEU A 25 3.77 -12.95 -10.71
N ALA A 26 2.96 -12.17 -11.45
CA ALA A 26 2.01 -12.70 -12.44
C ALA A 26 2.69 -13.57 -13.51
N GLN A 27 3.88 -13.16 -13.98
CA GLN A 27 4.67 -13.93 -14.93
C GLN A 27 5.13 -15.26 -14.34
N ALA A 28 5.61 -15.26 -13.09
CA ALA A 28 6.11 -16.47 -12.43
C ALA A 28 5.00 -17.51 -12.15
N ILE A 29 3.79 -17.05 -11.83
CA ILE A 29 2.67 -17.94 -11.46
C ILE A 29 1.71 -18.24 -12.63
N GLY A 30 1.89 -17.60 -13.79
CA GLY A 30 1.04 -17.79 -14.97
C GLY A 30 -0.41 -17.35 -14.78
N MET A 31 -0.70 -16.48 -13.82
CA MET A 31 -2.05 -15.99 -13.52
C MET A 31 -2.01 -14.53 -13.01
N PRO A 32 -3.14 -13.78 -13.05
CA PRO A 32 -3.17 -12.40 -12.58
C PRO A 32 -2.69 -12.25 -11.14
N ALA A 33 -1.96 -11.17 -10.87
CA ALA A 33 -1.47 -10.82 -9.54
C ALA A 33 -1.73 -9.36 -9.19
N SER A 34 -1.90 -9.07 -7.90
CA SER A 34 -2.04 -7.72 -7.34
C SER A 34 -1.40 -7.63 -5.95
N ALA A 35 -1.50 -6.48 -5.29
CA ALA A 35 -1.03 -6.25 -3.92
C ALA A 35 -2.08 -5.46 -3.11
N THR A 36 -2.11 -5.64 -1.80
CA THR A 36 -3.02 -4.92 -0.90
C THR A 36 -2.90 -3.40 -1.02
N SER A 37 -1.70 -2.89 -1.30
CA SER A 37 -1.43 -1.46 -1.52
C SER A 37 -2.25 -0.87 -2.66
N PHE A 38 -2.31 -1.55 -3.82
CA PHE A 38 -3.18 -1.16 -4.93
C PHE A 38 -4.67 -1.26 -4.56
N GLY A 39 -5.02 -2.24 -3.72
CA GLY A 39 -6.37 -2.38 -3.18
C GLY A 39 -6.88 -1.13 -2.47
N PHE A 40 -6.04 -0.47 -1.67
CA PHE A 40 -6.42 0.80 -1.00
C PHE A 40 -6.70 1.93 -2.00
N VAL A 41 -5.88 2.08 -3.04
CA VAL A 41 -6.09 3.10 -4.09
C VAL A 41 -7.40 2.83 -4.83
N HIS A 42 -7.62 1.58 -5.23
CA HIS A 42 -8.87 1.19 -5.90
C HIS A 42 -10.09 1.40 -4.99
N ALA A 43 -10.01 1.04 -3.71
CA ALA A 43 -11.10 1.21 -2.77
C ALA A 43 -11.48 2.69 -2.60
N VAL A 44 -10.51 3.59 -2.50
CA VAL A 44 -10.74 5.04 -2.43
C VAL A 44 -11.51 5.54 -3.65
N HIS A 45 -11.08 5.14 -4.86
CA HIS A 45 -11.77 5.53 -6.08
C HIS A 45 -13.17 4.93 -6.19
N GLU A 46 -13.34 3.67 -5.79
CA GLU A 46 -14.61 2.95 -5.85
C GLU A 46 -15.68 3.63 -4.97
N ILE A 47 -15.31 4.07 -3.76
CA ILE A 47 -16.24 4.78 -2.86
C ILE A 47 -16.38 6.27 -3.20
N GLY A 48 -15.73 6.75 -4.25
CA GLY A 48 -15.85 8.12 -4.75
C GLY A 48 -15.22 9.21 -3.87
N VAL A 49 -14.35 8.83 -2.91
CA VAL A 49 -13.62 9.82 -2.09
C VAL A 49 -12.29 10.19 -2.75
N ARG A 50 -11.83 11.41 -2.49
CA ARG A 50 -10.56 11.92 -3.06
C ARG A 50 -9.50 12.21 -2.01
N ARG A 51 -9.92 12.32 -0.76
CA ARG A 51 -9.11 12.81 0.36
C ARG A 51 -9.30 11.92 1.57
N VAL A 52 -8.22 11.37 2.10
CA VAL A 52 -8.23 10.40 3.22
C VAL A 52 -7.25 10.81 4.30
N ALA A 53 -7.51 10.36 5.54
CA ALA A 53 -6.53 10.35 6.61
C ALA A 53 -5.96 8.93 6.74
N VAL A 54 -4.65 8.83 6.98
CA VAL A 54 -3.95 7.55 7.18
C VAL A 54 -3.71 7.35 8.67
N ALA A 55 -4.19 6.24 9.21
CA ALA A 55 -3.79 5.76 10.53
C ALA A 55 -3.06 4.43 10.34
N ALA A 56 -1.78 4.39 10.73
CA ALA A 56 -0.91 3.25 10.52
C ALA A 56 -0.26 2.81 11.84
N THR A 57 -0.06 1.50 11.98
CA THR A 57 0.70 0.95 13.10
C THR A 57 2.22 1.13 12.93
N TYR A 58 2.69 1.50 11.74
CA TYR A 58 4.10 1.54 11.40
C TYR A 58 4.90 2.68 12.06
N PRO A 59 6.24 2.68 11.95
CA PRO A 59 7.06 3.86 12.19
C PRO A 59 6.81 4.92 11.11
N ASP A 60 7.12 6.17 11.44
CA ASP A 60 6.86 7.34 10.59
C ASP A 60 7.36 7.19 9.15
N GLU A 61 8.56 6.65 8.97
CA GLU A 61 9.16 6.47 7.64
C GLU A 61 8.35 5.50 6.76
N VAL A 62 7.75 4.47 7.34
CA VAL A 62 6.95 3.49 6.62
C VAL A 62 5.55 4.04 6.36
N THR A 63 4.96 4.73 7.33
CA THR A 63 3.69 5.45 7.17
C THR A 63 3.80 6.48 6.03
N ALA A 64 4.91 7.23 5.98
CA ALA A 64 5.17 8.21 4.92
C ALA A 64 5.23 7.54 3.53
N ARG A 65 5.93 6.40 3.39
CA ARG A 65 5.96 5.63 2.14
C ARG A 65 4.58 5.17 1.69
N PHE A 66 3.73 4.74 2.63
CA PHE A 66 2.35 4.37 2.29
C PHE A 66 1.53 5.59 1.84
N ALA A 67 1.67 6.73 2.52
CA ALA A 67 1.01 7.97 2.12
C ALA A 67 1.46 8.41 0.71
N ASP A 68 2.75 8.32 0.39
CA ASP A 68 3.28 8.63 -0.93
C ASP A 68 2.77 7.65 -2.00
N PHE A 69 2.61 6.38 -1.65
CA PHE A 69 2.00 5.40 -2.54
C PHE A 69 0.55 5.75 -2.89
N LEU A 70 -0.24 6.16 -1.90
CA LEU A 70 -1.62 6.63 -2.13
C LEU A 70 -1.65 7.88 -3.02
N ARG A 71 -0.73 8.83 -2.78
CA ARG A 71 -0.59 10.03 -3.61
C ARG A 71 -0.23 9.71 -5.06
N ALA A 72 0.69 8.78 -5.29
CA ALA A 72 1.04 8.32 -6.63
C ALA A 72 -0.16 7.65 -7.33
N GLY A 73 -1.04 7.00 -6.56
CA GLY A 73 -2.32 6.47 -7.02
C GLY A 73 -3.42 7.51 -7.24
N GLY A 74 -3.16 8.81 -7.09
CA GLY A 74 -4.13 9.88 -7.29
C GLY A 74 -4.98 10.23 -6.07
N VAL A 75 -4.63 9.73 -4.88
CA VAL A 75 -5.36 9.97 -3.63
C VAL A 75 -4.70 11.09 -2.82
N GLU A 76 -5.47 12.08 -2.39
CA GLU A 76 -4.98 13.10 -1.45
C GLU A 76 -4.91 12.54 -0.03
N VAL A 77 -3.73 12.62 0.60
CA VAL A 77 -3.55 12.27 2.01
C VAL A 77 -3.52 13.55 2.85
N ALA A 78 -4.60 13.79 3.59
CA ALA A 78 -4.82 15.01 4.38
C ALA A 78 -4.06 15.02 5.70
N ALA A 79 -3.90 13.86 6.31
CA ALA A 79 -3.17 13.65 7.55
C ALA A 79 -2.66 12.21 7.60
N ALA A 80 -1.57 11.98 8.32
CA ALA A 80 -1.05 10.66 8.60
C ALA A 80 -0.64 10.57 10.07
N HIS A 81 -0.98 9.46 10.72
CA HIS A 81 -0.58 9.14 12.09
C HIS A 81 0.07 7.76 12.15
N SER A 82 1.11 7.65 12.95
CA SER A 82 1.93 6.45 13.13
C SER A 82 1.93 6.04 14.59
N ALA A 83 1.63 4.77 14.86
CA ALA A 83 1.72 4.22 16.22
C ALA A 83 3.16 3.77 16.59
N GLY A 84 4.08 3.68 15.62
CA GLY A 84 5.50 3.43 15.88
C GLY A 84 5.92 1.97 16.04
N CYS A 85 5.03 1.01 15.79
CA CYS A 85 5.34 -0.42 15.89
C CYS A 85 6.35 -0.82 14.79
N ARG A 86 7.47 -1.42 15.19
CA ARG A 86 8.55 -1.89 14.31
C ARG A 86 8.37 -3.33 13.87
N SER A 87 7.44 -4.07 14.49
CA SER A 87 7.16 -5.46 14.16
C SER A 87 5.66 -5.77 14.17
N ALA A 88 5.29 -6.87 13.51
CA ALA A 88 3.91 -7.36 13.54
C ALA A 88 3.47 -7.76 14.96
N ALA A 89 4.39 -8.27 15.78
CA ALA A 89 4.09 -8.66 17.16
C ALA A 89 3.79 -7.45 18.06
N GLU A 90 4.43 -6.31 17.81
CA GLU A 90 4.14 -5.05 18.52
C GLU A 90 2.81 -4.42 18.08
N ALA A 91 2.25 -4.85 16.94
CA ALA A 91 1.02 -4.31 16.36
C ALA A 91 -0.24 -5.17 16.62
N ALA A 92 -0.08 -6.32 17.30
CA ALA A 92 -1.16 -7.28 17.60
C ALA A 92 -1.83 -6.97 18.95
#